data_AF-A0A9E3EXF6-F1
#
_entry.id   AF-A0A9E3EXF6-F1
#
_cell.length_a   1.000
_cell.length_b   1.000
_cell.length_c   1.000
_cell.angle_alpha   90.00
_cell.angle_beta   90.00
_cell.angle_gamma   90.00
#
_symmetry.space_group_name_H-M   'P 1'
#
loop_
_entity.id
_entity.type
_entity.pdbx_description
1 polymer ?
#
loop_
_entity_poly.entity_id
_entity_poly.type
_entity_poly.pdbx_seq_one_letter_code
_entity_poly.pdbx_strand_id
1 'polypeptide(L)'
;MANMTFDDEFNSLNNGTWQPSYSWSPNGYLAGDSTSWLVNPSYGPTSNPDDNPYSVNNGALSINLMPTPGDVPSSAVGGAPFLSGLLQTKNSFSQTYGYFEMRAQLPSG
;
A
#
# COMPACT_ATOMS: atom_id res chain seq x y z
N MET A 1 -5.35 -30.91 12.23
CA MET A 1 -5.82 -29.55 12.56
C MET A 1 -4.96 -28.58 11.77
N ALA A 2 -5.57 -27.58 11.12
CA ALA A 2 -4.80 -26.53 10.45
C ALA A 2 -4.27 -25.57 11.53
N ASN A 3 -2.98 -25.20 11.43
CA ASN A 3 -2.35 -24.21 12.32
C ASN A 3 -2.25 -22.89 11.57
N MET A 4 -2.71 -21.80 12.18
CA MET A 4 -2.56 -20.45 11.63
C MET A 4 -1.08 -20.04 11.72
N THR A 5 -0.51 -19.64 10.58
CA THR A 5 0.91 -19.27 10.46
C THR A 5 1.12 -17.77 10.33
N PHE A 6 0.09 -17.04 9.94
CA PHE A 6 0.07 -15.59 9.79
C PHE A 6 -1.38 -15.10 9.74
N ASP A 7 -1.64 -13.98 10.40
CA ASP A 7 -2.87 -13.20 10.29
C ASP A 7 -2.56 -11.72 10.56
N ASP A 8 -3.43 -10.85 10.06
CA ASP A 8 -3.49 -9.45 10.46
C ASP A 8 -4.94 -8.99 10.40
N GLU A 9 -5.53 -8.80 11.59
CA GLU A 9 -6.90 -8.29 11.76
C GLU A 9 -6.98 -6.75 11.69
N PHE A 10 -5.89 -6.09 11.29
CA PHE A 10 -5.80 -4.65 11.09
C PHE A 10 -6.32 -3.82 12.27
N ASN A 11 -5.89 -4.16 13.49
CA ASN A 11 -6.05 -3.27 14.65
C ASN A 11 -5.13 -2.03 14.55
N SER A 12 -4.05 -2.15 13.77
CA SER A 12 -3.13 -1.08 13.40
C SER A 12 -2.34 -1.51 12.15
N LEU A 13 -1.89 -0.57 11.32
CA LEU A 13 -0.99 -0.91 10.21
C LEU A 13 0.45 -1.05 10.71
N ASN A 14 1.02 -2.26 10.65
CA ASN A 14 2.37 -2.55 11.12
C ASN A 14 3.39 -2.52 9.97
N ASN A 15 4.29 -1.52 9.96
CA ASN A 15 5.35 -1.38 8.95
C ASN A 15 6.43 -2.48 9.02
N GLY A 16 6.52 -3.23 10.12
CA GLY A 16 7.34 -4.43 10.24
C GLY A 16 6.74 -5.63 9.53
N THR A 17 5.40 -5.66 9.37
CA THR A 17 4.67 -6.69 8.61
C THR A 17 4.50 -6.29 7.15
N TRP A 18 3.98 -5.10 6.90
CA TRP A 18 3.59 -4.62 5.58
C TRP A 18 4.51 -3.52 5.09
N GLN A 19 5.03 -3.69 3.87
CA GLN A 19 5.95 -2.73 3.25
C GLN A 19 5.30 -2.04 2.05
N PRO A 20 5.32 -0.69 1.99
CA PRO A 20 4.62 0.09 0.97
C PRO A 20 5.43 0.31 -0.32
N SER A 21 6.51 -0.43 -0.53
CA SER A 21 7.43 -0.23 -1.66
C SER A 21 8.19 -1.50 -1.99
N TYR A 22 8.70 -1.58 -3.22
CA TYR A 22 9.63 -2.62 -3.62
C TYR A 22 11.07 -2.28 -3.24
N SER A 23 11.91 -3.30 -3.01
CA SER A 23 13.33 -3.10 -2.71
C SER A 23 14.10 -2.39 -3.83
N TRP A 24 13.66 -2.52 -5.08
CA TRP A 24 14.26 -1.86 -6.26
C TRP A 24 13.62 -0.49 -6.57
N SER A 25 12.56 -0.10 -5.86
CA SER A 25 11.86 1.17 -6.02
C SER A 25 11.36 1.63 -4.64
N PRO A 26 12.29 2.08 -3.78
CA PRO A 26 11.99 2.37 -2.38
C PRO A 26 11.15 3.64 -2.17
N ASN A 27 11.06 4.51 -3.18
CA ASN A 27 10.32 5.77 -3.08
C ASN A 27 8.83 5.64 -3.44
N GLY A 28 8.40 4.47 -3.91
CA GLY A 28 7.12 4.31 -4.59
C GLY A 28 7.31 4.12 -6.09
N TYR A 29 6.26 3.68 -6.76
CA TYR A 29 6.37 3.12 -8.11
C TYR A 29 5.15 3.45 -8.98
N LEU A 30 5.38 3.93 -10.20
CA LEU A 30 4.36 3.96 -11.25
C LEU A 30 4.41 2.65 -12.03
N ALA A 31 3.40 1.80 -11.84
CA ALA A 31 3.39 0.45 -12.39
C ALA A 31 2.96 0.39 -13.86
N GLY A 32 3.90 0.25 -14.79
CA GLY A 32 3.59 0.02 -16.21
C GLY A 32 2.76 1.16 -16.81
N ASP A 33 1.54 0.83 -17.23
CA ASP A 33 0.53 1.75 -17.77
C ASP A 33 -0.47 2.28 -16.72
N SER A 34 -0.21 2.02 -15.43
CA SER A 34 -0.98 2.58 -14.31
C SER A 34 -1.02 4.11 -14.36
N THR A 35 -2.17 4.67 -14.01
CA THR A 35 -2.35 6.10 -13.78
C THR A 35 -2.11 6.50 -12.31
N SER A 36 -1.73 5.55 -11.47
CA SER A 36 -1.54 5.73 -10.03
C SER A 36 -0.09 5.49 -9.63
N TRP A 37 0.50 6.48 -8.95
CA TRP A 37 1.74 6.29 -8.20
C TRP A 37 1.45 5.49 -6.93
N LEU A 38 2.12 4.35 -6.78
CA LEU A 38 2.04 3.53 -5.58
C LEU A 38 2.91 4.16 -4.50
N VAL A 39 2.25 4.79 -3.52
CA VAL A 39 2.89 5.63 -2.50
C VAL A 39 3.65 4.78 -1.50
N ASN A 40 4.92 5.15 -1.29
CA ASN A 40 5.59 4.93 -0.02
C ASN A 40 5.39 6.19 0.85
N PRO A 41 4.72 6.11 2.01
CA PRO A 41 4.53 7.27 2.89
C PRO A 41 5.83 7.86 3.45
N SER A 42 6.94 7.13 3.36
CA SER A 42 8.27 7.62 3.75
C SER A 42 8.97 8.41 2.64
N TYR A 43 8.40 8.48 1.43
CA TYR A 43 8.96 9.25 0.33
C TYR A 43 8.60 10.72 0.49
N GLY A 44 9.61 11.58 0.67
CA GLY A 44 9.43 13.00 0.99
C GLY A 44 8.32 13.72 0.18
N PRO A 45 8.30 13.63 -1.16
CA PRO A 45 7.28 14.26 -2.00
C PRO A 45 5.83 13.80 -1.78
N THR A 46 5.60 12.64 -1.16
CA THR A 46 4.27 12.10 -0.82
C THR A 46 4.21 11.69 0.66
N SER A 47 4.95 12.40 1.51
CA SER A 47 5.05 12.10 2.95
C SER A 47 4.07 12.91 3.80
N ASN A 48 3.31 13.82 3.19
CA ASN A 48 2.20 14.48 3.86
C ASN A 48 1.18 13.39 4.28
N PRO A 49 0.69 13.39 5.53
CA PRO A 49 -0.36 12.47 5.96
C PRO A 49 -1.59 12.45 5.05
N ASP A 50 -1.93 13.57 4.40
CA ASP A 50 -3.05 13.67 3.46
C ASP A 50 -2.79 12.95 2.12
N ASP A 51 -1.52 12.66 1.78
CA ASP A 51 -1.11 11.91 0.59
C ASP A 51 -1.04 10.40 0.84
N ASN A 52 -1.21 9.97 2.10
CA ASN A 52 -1.08 8.58 2.49
C ASN A 52 -2.36 7.79 2.13
N PRO A 53 -2.32 6.84 1.18
CA PRO A 53 -3.49 6.10 0.74
C PRO A 53 -3.93 5.03 1.76
N TYR A 54 -3.13 4.76 2.78
CA TYR A 54 -3.40 3.70 3.76
C TYR A 54 -4.05 4.28 5.01
N SER A 55 -5.17 3.68 5.41
CA SER A 55 -5.77 3.95 6.71
C SER A 55 -6.31 2.66 7.32
N VAL A 56 -6.35 2.61 8.64
CA VAL A 56 -6.93 1.51 9.39
C VAL A 56 -8.07 2.07 10.22
N ASN A 57 -9.25 1.50 10.07
CA ASN A 57 -10.44 1.89 10.82
C ASN A 57 -11.29 0.65 11.12
N ASN A 58 -11.74 0.51 12.36
CA ASN A 58 -12.64 -0.57 12.79
C ASN A 58 -12.19 -1.99 12.37
N GLY A 59 -10.90 -2.31 12.49
CA GLY A 59 -10.36 -3.63 12.13
C GLY A 59 -10.24 -3.88 10.63
N ALA A 60 -10.27 -2.82 9.81
CA ALA A 60 -10.14 -2.93 8.37
C ALA A 60 -9.07 -1.97 7.83
N LEU A 61 -8.16 -2.51 7.02
CA LEU A 61 -7.29 -1.72 6.15
C LEU A 61 -8.09 -1.18 4.96
N SER A 62 -7.97 0.12 4.72
CA SER A 62 -8.39 0.78 3.49
C SER A 62 -7.17 1.22 2.69
N ILE A 63 -7.19 0.93 1.38
CA ILE A 63 -6.21 1.43 0.40
C ILE A 63 -6.99 2.30 -0.58
N ASN A 64 -6.80 3.61 -0.51
CA ASN A 64 -7.59 4.57 -1.25
C ASN A 64 -6.91 4.98 -2.56
N LEU A 65 -7.74 5.27 -3.57
CA LEU A 65 -7.33 6.02 -4.75
C LEU A 65 -7.60 7.50 -4.51
N MET A 66 -6.60 8.35 -4.68
CA MET A 66 -6.68 9.78 -4.40
C MET A 66 -6.12 10.57 -5.59
N PRO A 67 -6.65 11.76 -5.92
CA PRO A 67 -6.00 12.63 -6.90
C PRO A 67 -4.64 13.08 -6.38
N THR A 68 -3.63 13.18 -7.25
CA THR A 68 -2.33 13.74 -6.88
C THR A 68 -2.50 15.21 -6.49
N PRO A 69 -2.15 15.60 -5.25
CA PRO A 69 -2.30 16.99 -4.82
C PRO A 69 -1.38 17.94 -5.59
N GLY A 70 -1.79 19.21 -5.73
CA GLY A 70 -1.10 20.18 -6.57
C GLY A 70 0.28 20.60 -6.05
N ASP A 71 0.56 20.35 -4.78
CA ASP A 71 1.85 20.57 -4.12
C ASP A 71 2.82 19.38 -4.26
N VAL A 72 2.34 18.20 -4.70
CA VAL A 72 3.20 17.07 -5.07
C VAL A 72 3.81 17.33 -6.45
N PRO A 73 5.16 17.42 -6.58
CA PRO A 73 5.79 17.65 -7.87
C PRO A 73 5.49 16.51 -8.85
N SER A 74 4.91 16.83 -10.01
CA SER A 74 4.55 15.84 -11.04
C SER A 74 5.73 14.93 -11.43
N SER A 75 6.95 15.47 -11.49
CA SER A 75 8.16 14.70 -11.79
C SER A 75 8.57 13.71 -10.69
N ALA A 76 8.17 13.94 -9.44
CA ALA A 76 8.45 13.04 -8.31
C ALA A 76 7.59 11.77 -8.35
N VAL A 77 6.42 11.84 -8.98
CA VAL A 77 5.44 10.74 -9.07
C VAL A 77 5.25 10.24 -10.51
N GLY A 78 6.22 10.49 -11.39
CA GLY A 78 6.20 10.01 -12.77
C GLY A 78 5.04 10.56 -13.62
N GLY A 79 4.49 11.71 -13.25
CA GLY A 79 3.33 12.32 -13.91
C GLY A 79 1.99 11.69 -13.55
N ALA A 80 1.95 10.81 -12.54
CA ALA A 80 0.72 10.12 -12.16
C ALA A 80 -0.37 11.11 -11.72
N PRO A 81 -1.58 11.06 -12.33
CA PRO A 81 -2.70 11.88 -11.89
C PRO A 81 -3.33 11.40 -10.58
N PHE A 82 -3.02 10.17 -10.14
CA PHE A 82 -3.53 9.61 -8.90
C PHE A 82 -2.41 9.05 -8.01
N LEU A 83 -2.70 8.99 -6.72
CA LEU A 83 -1.98 8.26 -5.69
C LEU A 83 -2.81 7.04 -5.29
N SER A 84 -2.14 5.90 -5.10
CA SER A 84 -2.73 4.68 -4.57
C SER A 84 -1.68 3.91 -3.78
N GLY A 85 -2.04 2.72 -3.29
CA GLY A 85 -1.19 1.94 -2.42
C GLY A 85 -0.92 0.52 -2.91
N LEU A 86 0.21 -0.02 -2.45
CA LEU A 86 0.59 -1.40 -2.53
C LEU A 86 1.25 -1.79 -1.22
N LEU A 87 0.87 -2.91 -0.63
CA LEU A 87 1.54 -3.48 0.54
C LEU A 87 2.01 -4.90 0.25
N GLN A 88 3.19 -5.26 0.75
CA GLN A 88 3.74 -6.61 0.65
C GLN A 88 4.41 -7.06 1.94
N THR A 89 4.43 -8.36 2.19
CA THR A 89 5.10 -8.99 3.35
C THR A 89 6.52 -9.48 3.04
N LYS A 90 7.12 -9.02 1.92
CA LYS A 90 8.37 -9.58 1.36
C LYS A 90 9.49 -9.82 2.38
N ASN A 91 9.64 -8.95 3.37
CA ASN A 91 10.72 -9.02 4.37
C ASN A 91 10.25 -9.53 5.75
N SER A 92 8.98 -9.89 5.91
CA SER A 92 8.36 -10.22 7.20
C SER A 92 7.75 -11.61 7.23
N PHE A 93 7.05 -11.99 6.15
CA PHE A 93 6.36 -13.25 6.04
C PHE A 93 6.41 -13.78 4.61
N SER A 94 6.76 -15.06 4.49
CA SER A 94 6.72 -15.83 3.25
C SER A 94 6.30 -17.24 3.61
N GLN A 95 5.46 -17.83 2.76
CA GLN A 95 4.97 -19.19 2.94
C GLN A 95 4.93 -19.93 1.61
N THR A 96 5.43 -21.15 1.61
CA THR A 96 5.30 -22.08 0.49
C THR A 96 4.17 -23.06 0.80
N TYR A 97 3.19 -23.15 -0.11
CA TYR A 97 1.95 -23.93 0.04
C TYR A 97 1.04 -23.44 1.18
N GLY A 98 -0.08 -24.15 1.40
CA GLY A 98 -1.04 -23.83 2.44
C GLY A 98 -2.31 -23.20 1.90
N TYR A 99 -3.05 -22.54 2.80
CA TYR A 99 -4.32 -21.90 2.52
C TYR A 99 -4.18 -20.41 2.81
N PHE A 100 -4.62 -19.57 1.87
CA PHE A 100 -4.60 -18.11 1.97
C PHE A 100 -6.03 -17.60 1.83
N GLU A 101 -6.44 -16.74 2.75
CA GLU A 101 -7.75 -16.09 2.73
C GLU A 101 -7.57 -14.58 2.89
N MET A 102 -8.43 -13.82 2.21
CA MET A 102 -8.59 -12.39 2.44
C MET A 102 -10.08 -12.06 2.39
N ARG A 103 -10.52 -11.20 3.31
CA ARG A 103 -11.85 -10.59 3.26
C ARG A 103 -11.70 -9.13 2.86
N ALA A 104 -12.29 -8.75 1.73
CA ALA A 104 -12.20 -7.40 1.21
C ALA A 104 -13.52 -6.94 0.60
N GLN A 105 -13.77 -5.63 0.68
CA GLN A 105 -14.75 -4.94 -0.15
C GLN A 105 -14.00 -4.24 -1.28
N LEU A 106 -14.39 -4.54 -2.52
CA LEU A 106 -13.82 -3.87 -3.70
C LEU A 106 -14.52 -2.51 -3.95
N PRO A 107 -13.81 -1.53 -4.53
CA PRO A 107 -14.41 -0.25 -4.91
C PRO A 107 -15.51 -0.44 -5.98
N SER A 108 -16.50 0.44 -6.00
CA SER A 108 -17.67 0.34 -6.89
C SER A 108 -17.41 0.71 -8.35
N GLY A 109 -16.25 1.32 -8.65
CA GLY A 109 -15.94 1.94 -9.95
C GLY A 109 -16.32 3.40 -10.03
#